data_AF-A0A290ZAY7-F1
#
_entry.id   AF-A0A290ZAY7-F1
#
_cell.length_a   1.000
_cell.length_b   1.000
_cell.length_c   1.000
_cell.angle_alpha   90.00
_cell.angle_beta   90.00
_cell.angle_gamma   90.00
#
_symmetry.space_group_name_H-M   'P 1'
#
loop_
_entity.id
_entity.type
_entity.pdbx_description
1 polymer ?
#
loop_
_entity_poly.entity_id
_entity_poly.type
_entity_poly.pdbx_seq_one_letter_code
_entity_poly.pdbx_strand_id
1 'polypeptide(L)'
;MAARKTSNQTTLDSHLDRPSVTATGDGPADTTDPAEVAVSAVPDKAAAALAGHGMVNAVIPVGRTDAQAPSAPSRIETYQRVRPDGQRVTVTHDLTAGTTTATPVTD
;
A
#
# COMPACT_ATOMS: atom_id res chain seq x y z
N MET A 1 10.11 -14.37 4.61
CA MET A 1 10.83 -13.64 3.54
C MET A 1 10.73 -12.17 3.85
N ALA A 2 11.84 -11.46 4.04
CA ALA A 2 11.83 -10.01 4.29
C ALA A 2 11.58 -9.28 2.95
N ALA A 3 10.56 -8.43 2.89
CA ALA A 3 10.25 -7.65 1.69
C ALA A 3 11.36 -6.63 1.41
N ARG A 4 11.73 -6.46 0.14
CA ARG A 4 12.77 -5.52 -0.29
C ARG A 4 12.23 -4.10 -0.18
N LYS A 5 12.79 -3.31 0.74
CA LYS A 5 12.44 -1.89 0.95
C LYS A 5 12.67 -1.10 -0.35
N THR A 6 11.60 -0.51 -0.91
CA THR A 6 11.69 0.39 -2.07
C THR A 6 12.11 1.79 -1.60
N SER A 7 12.82 2.54 -2.45
CA SER A 7 13.52 3.77 -2.07
C SER A 7 12.62 4.97 -1.68
N ASN A 8 11.30 4.86 -1.82
CA ASN A 8 10.32 5.88 -1.41
C ASN A 8 9.41 5.39 -0.26
N GLN A 9 9.85 4.40 0.50
CA GLN A 9 9.05 3.82 1.57
C GLN A 9 9.37 4.47 2.93
N THR A 10 8.41 5.19 3.52
CA THR A 10 8.44 5.65 4.91
C THR A 10 8.08 4.46 5.80
N THR A 11 8.86 4.22 6.85
CA THR A 11 8.69 3.08 7.77
C THR A 11 8.84 3.52 9.22
N LEU A 12 8.23 2.79 10.15
CA LEU A 12 8.30 3.10 11.58
C LEU A 12 9.70 2.85 12.17
N ASP A 13 10.14 3.72 13.08
CA ASP A 13 11.37 3.55 13.84
C ASP A 13 11.18 2.59 15.03
N SER A 14 12.21 1.80 15.34
CA SER A 14 12.19 0.87 16.47
C SER A 14 12.74 1.45 17.78
N HIS A 15 13.22 2.70 17.77
CA HIS A 15 13.88 3.31 18.92
C HIS A 15 12.96 4.27 19.66
N LEU A 16 13.21 4.44 20.96
CA LEU A 16 12.42 5.27 21.88
C LEU A 16 13.26 6.34 22.61
N ASP A 17 14.56 6.39 22.31
CA ASP A 17 15.57 7.22 22.97
C ASP A 17 15.97 8.47 22.16
N ARG A 18 15.33 8.71 21.01
CA ARG A 18 15.63 9.82 20.11
C ARG A 18 14.42 10.18 19.25
N PRO A 19 14.38 11.35 18.61
CA PRO A 19 13.31 11.72 17.69
C PRO A 19 13.15 10.71 16.55
N SER A 20 11.94 10.55 16.04
CA SER A 20 11.68 9.74 14.85
C SER A 20 12.30 10.37 13.60
N VAL A 21 12.74 9.53 12.65
CA VAL A 21 13.26 9.92 11.34
C VAL A 21 12.14 9.75 10.32
N THR A 22 11.46 10.85 10.00
CA THR A 22 10.36 10.85 9.03
C THR A 22 10.70 11.68 7.79
N ALA A 23 10.03 11.41 6.68
CA ALA A 23 10.10 12.26 5.51
C ALA A 23 9.36 13.59 5.77
N THR A 24 9.67 14.61 4.97
CA THR A 24 8.99 15.92 5.09
C THR A 24 7.49 15.77 4.89
N GLY A 25 6.71 16.15 5.90
CA GLY A 25 5.24 16.06 5.88
C GLY A 25 4.68 14.82 6.60
N ASP A 26 5.53 13.83 6.91
CA ASP A 26 5.15 12.62 7.63
C ASP A 26 5.34 12.79 9.15
N GLY A 27 4.34 12.35 9.91
CA GLY A 27 4.39 12.23 11.37
C GLY A 27 5.07 10.93 11.84
N PRO A 28 5.40 10.82 13.14
CA PRO A 28 6.14 9.66 13.69
C PRO A 28 5.44 8.29 13.58
N ALA A 29 4.13 8.29 13.34
CA ALA A 29 3.34 7.07 13.14
C ALA A 29 3.04 6.78 11.67
N ASP A 30 3.48 7.65 10.76
CA ASP A 30 3.17 7.51 9.35
C ASP A 30 4.10 6.47 8.73
N THR A 31 3.50 5.51 8.05
CA THR A 31 4.20 4.47 7.30
C THR A 31 3.49 4.30 5.96
N THR A 32 4.27 4.16 4.89
CA THR A 32 3.72 3.81 3.57
C THR A 32 3.72 2.30 3.34
N ASP A 33 4.19 1.52 4.32
CA ASP A 33 4.03 0.07 4.34
C ASP A 33 2.60 -0.29 4.80
N PRO A 34 1.72 -0.79 3.92
CA PRO A 34 0.35 -1.13 4.31
C PRO A 34 0.29 -2.29 5.32
N ALA A 35 1.40 -3.01 5.51
CA ALA A 35 1.49 -4.10 6.46
C ALA A 35 2.09 -3.71 7.81
N GLU A 36 2.71 -2.52 7.97
CA GLU A 36 3.28 -2.14 9.28
C GLU A 36 2.20 -1.75 10.28
N VAL A 37 2.37 -2.20 11.53
CA VAL A 37 1.47 -1.85 12.63
C VAL A 37 2.20 -1.00 13.66
N ALA A 38 1.72 0.24 13.81
CA ALA A 38 2.19 1.17 14.82
C ALA A 38 1.53 0.90 16.18
N VAL A 39 2.31 1.02 17.25
CA VAL A 39 1.78 1.15 18.62
C VAL A 39 2.42 2.34 19.31
N SER A 40 1.68 2.97 20.22
CA SER A 40 2.27 3.89 21.19
C SER A 40 3.07 3.12 22.24
N ALA A 41 4.27 3.61 22.56
CA ALA A 41 5.15 3.05 23.59
C ALA A 41 5.70 4.16 24.50
N VAL A 42 6.11 3.77 25.71
CA VAL A 42 6.68 4.70 26.69
C VAL A 42 8.10 5.08 26.27
N PRO A 43 8.40 6.37 26.01
CA PRO A 43 9.72 6.78 25.56
C PRO A 43 10.79 6.71 26.65
N ASP A 44 12.05 6.46 26.25
CA ASP A 44 13.21 6.57 27.14
C ASP A 44 13.73 8.01 27.16
N LYS A 45 13.06 8.84 27.96
CA LYS A 45 13.39 10.27 28.10
C LYS A 45 14.75 10.51 28.76
N ALA A 46 15.19 9.59 29.62
CA ALA A 46 16.44 9.75 30.35
C ALA A 46 17.64 9.55 29.42
N ALA A 47 17.62 8.46 28.62
CA ALA A 47 18.64 8.22 27.61
C ALA A 47 18.64 9.33 26.54
N ALA A 48 17.46 9.77 26.11
CA ALA A 48 17.33 10.85 25.14
C ALA A 48 17.93 12.17 25.62
N ALA A 49 17.63 12.57 26.86
CA ALA A 49 18.17 13.78 27.45
C ALA A 49 19.70 13.71 27.62
N LEU A 50 20.24 12.56 28.03
CA LEU A 50 21.69 12.35 28.12
C LEU A 50 22.37 12.48 26.75
N ALA A 51 21.71 12.01 25.69
CA ALA A 51 22.16 12.15 24.30
C ALA A 51 21.92 13.55 23.71
N GLY A 52 21.33 14.49 24.47
CA GLY A 52 21.09 15.87 24.04
C GLY A 52 19.84 16.05 23.18
N HIS A 53 18.93 15.08 23.14
CA HIS A 53 17.68 15.19 22.41
C HIS A 53 16.60 15.92 23.23
N GLY A 54 15.95 16.92 22.63
CA GLY A 54 14.82 17.65 23.24
C GLY A 54 13.44 17.02 22.98
N MET A 55 13.39 16.00 22.13
CA MET A 55 12.18 15.26 21.76
C MET A 55 12.50 13.77 21.65
N VAL A 56 11.47 12.94 21.72
CA VAL A 56 11.59 11.48 21.67
C VAL A 56 10.51 10.89 20.78
N ASN A 57 10.83 9.78 20.14
CA ASN A 57 9.85 8.93 19.51
C ASN A 57 8.98 8.23 20.58
N ALA A 58 7.70 8.08 20.28
CA ALA A 58 6.73 7.42 21.15
C ALA A 58 5.93 6.34 20.41
N VAL A 59 6.33 6.00 19.18
CA VAL A 59 5.64 5.03 18.33
C VAL A 59 6.65 4.02 17.81
N ILE A 60 6.34 2.74 17.94
CA ILE A 60 7.20 1.65 17.43
C ILE A 60 6.40 0.64 16.62
N PRO A 61 7.04 -0.10 15.70
CA PRO A 61 6.39 -1.24 15.06
C PRO A 61 6.22 -2.39 16.06
N VAL A 62 5.04 -3.00 16.10
CA VAL A 62 4.76 -4.20 16.93
C VAL A 62 4.56 -5.47 16.14
N GLY A 63 4.57 -5.38 14.82
CA GLY A 63 4.37 -6.52 13.95
C GLY A 63 3.97 -6.09 12.55
N ARG A 64 3.55 -7.09 11.76
CA ARG A 64 3.02 -6.87 10.43
C ARG A 64 1.65 -7.50 10.33
N THR A 65 0.71 -6.84 9.66
CA THR A 65 -0.53 -7.50 9.24
C THR A 65 -0.22 -8.45 8.09
N ASP A 66 -1.03 -9.51 8.01
CA ASP A 66 -0.93 -10.44 6.89
C ASP A 66 -1.20 -9.70 5.58
N ALA A 67 -0.49 -10.10 4.53
CA ALA A 67 -0.70 -9.57 3.20
C ALA A 67 -2.19 -9.70 2.85
N GLN A 68 -2.78 -8.61 2.38
CA GLN A 68 -4.17 -8.60 1.95
C GLN A 68 -4.39 -9.75 0.96
N ALA A 69 -5.41 -10.57 1.21
CA ALA A 69 -5.75 -11.68 0.35
C ALA A 69 -5.83 -11.19 -1.11
N PRO A 70 -5.34 -11.97 -2.08
CA PRO A 70 -5.44 -11.60 -3.50
C PRO A 70 -6.89 -11.26 -3.81
N SER A 71 -7.11 -10.18 -4.58
CA SER A 71 -8.47 -9.78 -4.94
C SER A 71 -9.18 -10.95 -5.62
N ALA A 72 -10.49 -11.06 -5.40
CA ALA A 72 -11.31 -12.03 -6.13
C ALA A 72 -11.06 -11.90 -7.65
N PRO A 73 -11.12 -13.00 -8.41
CA PRO A 73 -10.94 -12.95 -9.85
C PRO A 73 -11.95 -11.99 -10.49
N SER A 74 -11.53 -11.29 -11.55
CA SER A 74 -12.42 -10.40 -12.30
C SER A 74 -13.64 -11.14 -12.82
N ARG A 75 -14.80 -10.51 -12.72
CA ARG A 75 -16.04 -11.03 -13.32
C ARG A 75 -16.10 -10.55 -14.76
N ILE A 76 -15.85 -11.46 -15.69
CA ILE A 76 -15.79 -11.16 -17.12
C ILE A 76 -17.06 -11.64 -17.83
N GLU A 77 -17.68 -10.76 -18.61
CA GLU A 77 -18.74 -11.10 -19.56
C GLU A 77 -18.24 -10.92 -20.99
N THR A 78 -18.41 -11.96 -21.82
CA THR A 78 -18.00 -11.95 -23.23
C THR A 78 -19.19 -12.28 -24.12
N TYR A 79 -19.48 -11.41 -25.10
CA TYR A 79 -20.54 -11.64 -26.08
C TYR A 79 -20.20 -11.03 -27.43
N GLN A 80 -20.80 -11.57 -28.49
CA GLN A 80 -20.65 -11.03 -29.84
C GLN A 80 -21.73 -9.99 -30.15
N ARG A 81 -21.35 -8.94 -30.88
CA ARG A 81 -22.26 -7.90 -31.36
C ARG A 81 -21.89 -7.47 -32.76
N VAL A 82 -22.88 -7.09 -33.56
CA VAL A 82 -22.66 -6.49 -34.88
C VAL A 82 -22.56 -4.97 -34.71
N ARG A 83 -21.50 -4.36 -35.24
CA ARG A 83 -21.32 -2.91 -35.29
C ARG A 83 -22.21 -2.28 -36.38
N PRO A 84 -22.45 -0.97 -36.34
CA PRO A 84 -23.21 -0.27 -37.39
C PRO A 84 -22.60 -0.39 -38.80
N ASP A 85 -21.29 -0.64 -38.91
CA ASP A 85 -20.57 -0.90 -40.17
C ASP A 85 -20.76 -2.34 -40.70
N GLY A 86 -21.53 -3.18 -39.99
CA GLY A 86 -21.78 -4.58 -40.34
C GLY A 86 -20.73 -5.57 -39.85
N GLN A 87 -19.61 -5.12 -39.26
CA GLN A 87 -18.58 -6.03 -38.73
C GLN A 87 -18.99 -6.66 -37.39
N ARG A 88 -18.66 -7.95 -37.20
CA ARG A 88 -18.82 -8.60 -35.89
C ARG A 88 -17.66 -8.23 -34.97
N VAL A 89 -17.99 -7.95 -33.72
CA VAL A 89 -17.03 -7.76 -32.64
C VAL A 89 -17.34 -8.64 -31.45
N THR A 90 -16.28 -9.09 -30.79
CA THR A 90 -16.35 -9.67 -29.46
C THR A 90 -16.20 -8.54 -28.45
N VAL A 91 -17.24 -8.34 -27.64
CA VAL A 91 -17.24 -7.38 -26.54
C VAL A 91 -16.87 -8.13 -25.27
N THR A 92 -15.89 -7.61 -24.55
CA THR A 92 -15.45 -8.09 -23.25
C THR A 92 -15.68 -6.98 -22.23
N HIS A 93 -16.54 -7.26 -21.26
CA HIS A 93 -16.78 -6.39 -20.11
C HIS A 93 -16.13 -6.98 -18.86
N ASP A 94 -15.25 -6.23 -18.23
CA ASP A 94 -14.79 -6.52 -16.87
C ASP A 94 -15.71 -5.77 -15.89
N LEU A 95 -16.61 -6.51 -15.24
CA LEU A 95 -17.56 -5.96 -14.27
C LEU A 95 -16.87 -5.53 -12.96
N THR A 96 -15.65 -6.01 -12.70
CA THR A 96 -14.86 -5.62 -11.53
C THR A 96 -14.14 -4.31 -11.81
N ALA A 97 -13.54 -4.16 -12.99
CA ALA A 97 -12.77 -2.96 -13.36
C ALA A 97 -13.63 -1.85 -14.00
N GLY A 98 -14.87 -2.15 -14.40
CA GLY A 98 -15.73 -1.23 -15.15
C GLY A 98 -15.20 -0.94 -16.57
N THR A 99 -14.30 -1.78 -17.08
CA THR A 99 -13.68 -1.59 -18.39
C THR A 99 -14.39 -2.42 -19.45
N THR A 100 -14.49 -1.87 -20.65
CA THR A 100 -15.11 -2.53 -21.80
C THR A 100 -14.18 -2.45 -22.98
N THR A 101 -13.92 -3.58 -23.62
CA THR A 101 -13.18 -3.63 -24.88
C THR A 101 -14.01 -4.33 -25.95
N ALA A 102 -13.86 -3.90 -27.20
CA ALA A 102 -14.54 -4.51 -28.34
C ALA A 102 -13.51 -4.82 -29.42
N THR A 103 -13.24 -6.11 -29.63
CA THR A 103 -12.24 -6.58 -30.61
C THR A 103 -12.94 -7.10 -31.86
N PRO A 104 -12.44 -6.79 -33.07
CA PRO A 104 -12.96 -7.39 -34.30
C PRO A 104 -12.85 -8.91 -34.27
N VAL A 105 -13.91 -9.60 -34.68
CA VAL A 105 -13.82 -11.04 -34.98
C VAL A 105 -13.08 -11.14 -36.31
N THR A 106 -11.86 -11.68 -36.27
CA THR A 106 -11.09 -11.97 -37.50
C THR A 106 -11.34 -13.44 -37.81
N ASP A 107 -12.03 -13.71 -38.91
CA ASP A 107 -12.19 -15.06 -39.46
C ASP A 107 -10.88 -15.57 -40.08
#